data_AF-A0A4Q3H0H4-F1
#
_entry.id   AF-A0A4Q3H0H4-F1
#
_cell.length_a   1.000
_cell.length_b   1.000
_cell.length_c   1.000
_cell.angle_alpha   90.00
_cell.angle_beta   90.00
_cell.angle_gamma   90.00
#
_symmetry.space_group_name_H-M   'P 1'
#
loop_
_entity.id
_entity.type
_entity.pdbx_description
1 polymer ?
#
loop_
_entity_poly.entity_id
_entity_poly.type
_entity_poly.pdbx_seq_one_letter_code
_entity_poly.pdbx_strand_id
1 'polypeptide(L)'
;MLRFITVRLLSSLPTIFIVLTLSFFMIRIAPGGPFNLERPLDPAVLANMKAVYNLDQPVWLQYLYYIGNVLRGDFGPSYIYKDYTVAELILQALPYSIVLGLWALSIAVIGGVIMGVYAALRQNSWVDYILTTGANWAEPIGEFRLVVD
;
A
#
# COMPACT_ATOMS: atom_id res chain seq x y z
N MET A 1 -0.30 19.73 -18.98
CA MET A 1 -0.03 19.53 -17.54
C MET A 1 -1.24 18.97 -16.80
N LEU A 2 -2.37 19.68 -16.71
CA LEU A 2 -3.58 19.18 -16.01
C LEU A 2 -4.09 17.83 -16.55
N ARG A 3 -4.24 17.67 -17.87
CA ARG A 3 -4.63 16.38 -18.49
C ARG A 3 -3.70 15.23 -18.10
N PHE A 4 -2.39 15.49 -18.01
CA PHE A 4 -1.40 14.47 -17.65
C PHE A 4 -1.53 14.07 -16.17
N ILE A 5 -1.70 15.05 -15.27
CA ILE A 5 -1.93 14.81 -13.84
C ILE A 5 -3.24 14.02 -13.64
N THR A 6 -4.32 14.42 -14.32
CA THR A 6 -5.62 13.76 -14.23
C THR A 6 -5.58 12.32 -14.75
N VAL A 7 -4.94 12.09 -15.91
CA VAL A 7 -4.78 10.73 -16.45
C VAL A 7 -3.96 9.86 -15.51
N ARG A 8 -2.92 10.40 -14.88
CA ARG A 8 -2.07 9.67 -13.93
C ARG A 8 -2.76 9.40 -12.59
N LEU A 9 -3.65 10.28 -12.15
CA LEU A 9 -4.52 10.05 -10.98
C LEU A 9 -5.61 9.02 -11.29
N LEU A 10 -6.18 9.05 -12.50
CA LEU A 10 -7.17 8.05 -12.91
C LEU A 10 -6.52 6.67 -13.13
N SER A 11 -5.30 6.61 -13.66
CA SER A 11 -4.61 5.33 -13.87
C SER A 11 -4.13 4.68 -12.56
N SER A 12 -4.11 5.40 -11.43
CA SER A 12 -3.83 4.81 -10.12
C SER A 12 -5.07 4.17 -9.47
N LEU A 13 -6.28 4.56 -9.88
CA LEU A 13 -7.54 4.02 -9.34
C LEU A 13 -7.61 2.48 -9.46
N PRO A 14 -7.34 1.87 -10.63
CA PRO A 14 -7.36 0.42 -10.78
C PRO A 14 -6.38 -0.27 -9.83
N THR A 15 -5.17 0.27 -9.67
CA THR A 15 -4.16 -0.27 -8.75
C THR A 15 -4.66 -0.22 -7.31
N ILE A 16 -5.18 0.92 -6.87
CA ILE A 16 -5.71 1.09 -5.51
C ILE A 16 -6.89 0.13 -5.29
N PHE A 17 -7.80 0.01 -6.26
CA PHE A 17 -8.93 -0.90 -6.19
C PHE A 17 -8.50 -2.36 -6.05
N ILE A 18 -7.51 -2.81 -6.84
CA ILE A 18 -6.95 -4.16 -6.74
C ILE A 18 -6.33 -4.39 -5.37
N VAL A 19 -5.51 -3.45 -4.88
CA VAL A 19 -4.86 -3.56 -3.56
C VAL A 19 -5.90 -3.63 -2.45
N LEU A 20 -6.91 -2.75 -2.44
CA LEU A 20 -8.00 -2.76 -1.46
C LEU A 20 -8.76 -4.09 -1.46
N THR A 21 -9.06 -4.61 -2.65
CA THR A 21 -9.77 -5.88 -2.82
C THR A 21 -8.93 -7.03 -2.28
N LEU A 22 -7.65 -7.10 -2.67
CA LEU A 22 -6.72 -8.12 -2.19
C LEU A 22 -6.55 -8.05 -0.67
N SER A 23 -6.34 -6.86 -0.11
CA SER A 23 -6.22 -6.67 1.34
C SER A 23 -7.48 -7.11 2.09
N PHE A 24 -8.67 -6.79 1.58
CA PHE A 24 -9.94 -7.23 2.17
C PHE A 24 -10.05 -8.76 2.20
N PHE A 25 -9.76 -9.43 1.08
CA PHE A 25 -9.78 -10.90 1.03
C PHE A 25 -8.67 -11.52 1.88
N MET A 26 -7.48 -10.92 1.92
CA MET A 26 -6.36 -11.41 2.71
C MET A 26 -6.68 -11.43 4.21
N ILE A 27 -7.29 -10.35 4.74
CA ILE A 27 -7.75 -10.28 6.14
C ILE A 27 -8.85 -11.30 6.42
N ARG A 28 -9.72 -11.58 5.44
CA ARG A 28 -10.82 -12.54 5.58
C ARG A 28 -10.37 -14.01 5.53
N ILE A 29 -9.33 -14.31 4.75
CA ILE A 29 -8.74 -15.64 4.61
C ILE A 29 -7.78 -15.92 5.78
N ALA A 30 -7.22 -14.88 6.41
CA ALA A 30 -6.33 -15.01 7.55
C ALA A 30 -7.01 -15.82 8.69
N PRO A 31 -6.50 -17.02 9.03
CA PRO A 31 -7.08 -17.87 10.06
C PRO A 31 -6.88 -17.19 11.42
N GLY A 32 -7.99 -16.72 12.01
CA GLY A 32 -7.96 -15.92 13.24
C GLY A 32 -9.16 -15.00 13.36
N GLY A 33 -9.56 -14.32 12.28
CA GLY A 33 -10.52 -13.23 12.41
C GLY A 33 -10.08 -12.16 13.44
N PRO A 34 -10.76 -11.03 13.51
CA PRO A 34 -10.39 -9.97 14.47
C PRO A 34 -10.71 -10.32 15.93
N PHE A 35 -11.34 -11.48 16.19
CA PHE A 35 -11.85 -11.87 17.50
C PHE A 35 -11.37 -13.24 18.00
N ASN A 36 -10.50 -13.98 17.29
CA ASN A 36 -9.78 -15.09 17.93
C ASN A 36 -8.66 -14.52 18.80
N LEU A 37 -9.07 -13.91 19.91
CA LEU A 37 -8.18 -13.63 21.02
C LEU A 37 -7.73 -14.97 21.62
N GLU A 38 -6.51 -15.04 22.13
CA GLU A 38 -5.98 -16.22 22.87
C GLU A 38 -6.87 -16.64 24.04
N ARG A 39 -7.80 -15.77 24.47
CA ARG A 39 -8.87 -16.09 25.42
C ARG A 39 -10.21 -16.23 24.70
N PRO A 40 -10.91 -17.37 24.82
CA PRO A 40 -12.25 -17.52 24.28
C PRO A 40 -13.18 -16.49 24.94
N LEU A 41 -13.77 -15.62 24.11
CA LEU A 41 -14.83 -14.71 24.54
C LEU A 41 -16.10 -15.51 24.84
N ASP A 42 -16.87 -15.05 25.82
CA ASP A 42 -18.22 -15.58 26.08
C ASP A 42 -19.03 -15.52 24.77
N PRO A 43 -19.71 -16.61 24.34
CA PRO A 43 -20.49 -16.64 23.11
C PRO A 43 -21.51 -15.49 22.99
N ALA A 44 -22.04 -14.99 24.11
CA ALA A 44 -22.93 -13.81 24.11
C ALA A 44 -22.20 -12.51 23.72
N VAL A 45 -20.94 -12.36 24.12
CA VAL A 45 -20.09 -11.20 23.78
C VAL A 45 -19.63 -11.30 22.32
N LEU A 46 -19.29 -12.50 21.86
CA LEU A 46 -18.91 -12.75 20.46
C LEU A 46 -20.07 -12.41 19.50
N ALA A 47 -21.31 -12.78 19.84
CA ALA A 47 -22.49 -12.47 19.04
C ALA A 47 -22.77 -10.96 18.98
N ASN A 48 -22.66 -10.26 20.11
CA ASN A 48 -22.80 -8.80 20.13
C ASN A 48 -21.69 -8.09 19.35
N MET A 49 -20.44 -8.58 19.42
CA MET A 49 -19.35 -8.03 18.61
C MET A 49 -19.56 -8.29 17.11
N LYS A 50 -20.02 -9.47 16.70
CA LYS A 50 -20.34 -9.73 15.29
C LYS A 50 -21.42 -8.78 14.75
N ALA A 51 -22.42 -8.47 15.58
CA ALA A 51 -23.48 -7.52 15.23
C ALA A 51 -22.96 -6.07 15.13
N VAL A 52 -22.13 -5.63 16.09
CA VAL A 52 -21.56 -4.26 16.12
C VAL A 52 -20.63 -3.99 14.95
N TYR A 53 -19.87 -5.00 14.51
CA TYR A 53 -18.93 -4.90 13.39
C TYR A 53 -19.52 -5.38 12.05
N ASN A 54 -20.85 -5.56 11.97
CA ASN A 54 -21.59 -6.03 10.78
C ASN A 54 -21.04 -7.33 10.15
N LEU A 55 -20.37 -8.19 10.92
CA LEU A 55 -19.83 -9.46 10.41
C LEU A 55 -20.91 -10.49 10.08
N ASP A 56 -22.14 -10.26 10.55
CA ASP A 56 -23.31 -11.10 10.28
C ASP A 56 -23.93 -10.86 8.89
N GLN A 57 -23.47 -9.84 8.17
CA GLN A 57 -23.97 -9.50 6.83
C GLN A 57 -23.24 -10.27 5.72
N PRO A 58 -23.85 -10.44 4.53
CA PRO A 58 -23.20 -11.13 3.41
C PRO A 58 -21.94 -10.38 2.95
N VAL A 59 -20.95 -11.13 2.44
CA VAL A 59 -19.58 -10.66 2.11
C VAL A 59 -19.56 -9.42 1.22
N TRP A 60 -20.44 -9.40 0.22
CA TRP A 60 -20.55 -8.30 -0.74
C TRP A 60 -20.99 -6.99 -0.08
N LEU A 61 -21.85 -7.07 0.94
CA LEU A 61 -22.36 -5.91 1.66
C LEU A 61 -21.28 -5.36 2.60
N GLN A 62 -20.52 -6.24 3.27
CA GLN A 62 -19.34 -5.85 4.06
C GLN A 62 -18.30 -5.11 3.19
N TYR A 63 -18.07 -5.60 1.96
CA TYR A 63 -17.15 -4.97 1.02
C TYR A 63 -17.64 -3.60 0.52
N LEU A 64 -18.95 -3.45 0.25
CA LEU A 64 -19.54 -2.16 -0.11
C LEU A 64 -19.41 -1.12 1.01
N TYR A 65 -19.68 -1.52 2.26
CA TYR A 65 -19.46 -0.64 3.41
C TYR A 65 -17.99 -0.26 3.57
N TYR A 66 -17.07 -1.21 3.38
CA TYR A 66 -15.63 -0.95 3.42
C TYR A 66 -15.20 0.06 2.35
N ILE A 67 -15.57 -0.13 1.08
CA ILE A 67 -15.26 0.84 0.02
C ILE A 67 -15.90 2.21 0.32
N GLY A 68 -17.16 2.23 0.73
CA GLY A 68 -17.89 3.47 1.02
C GLY A 68 -17.22 4.29 2.12
N ASN A 69 -16.72 3.62 3.16
CA ASN A 69 -16.00 4.25 4.26
C ASN A 69 -14.61 4.73 3.80
N VAL A 70 -13.86 3.90 3.06
CA VAL A 70 -12.54 4.27 2.51
C VAL A 70 -12.64 5.51 1.60
N LEU A 71 -13.67 5.61 0.75
CA LEU A 71 -13.90 6.77 -0.10
C LEU A 71 -14.23 8.05 0.69
N ARG A 72 -14.76 7.92 1.91
CA ARG A 72 -14.99 9.04 2.83
C ARG A 72 -13.78 9.36 3.71
N GLY A 73 -12.69 8.61 3.56
CA GLY A 73 -11.50 8.72 4.40
C GLY A 73 -11.66 8.08 5.78
N ASP A 74 -12.71 7.30 5.99
CA ASP A 74 -12.93 6.54 7.22
C ASP A 74 -12.42 5.11 7.03
N PHE A 75 -11.29 4.80 7.65
CA PHE A 75 -10.68 3.47 7.60
C PHE A 75 -11.21 2.54 8.71
N GLY A 76 -12.09 3.03 9.57
CA GLY A 76 -12.67 2.29 10.68
C GLY A 76 -11.73 2.10 11.88
N PRO A 77 -12.22 1.44 12.94
CA PRO A 77 -11.44 1.12 14.13
C PRO A 77 -10.38 0.07 13.82
N SER A 78 -9.24 0.14 14.52
CA SER A 78 -8.23 -0.91 14.43
C SER A 78 -8.71 -2.18 15.13
N TYR A 79 -8.62 -3.31 14.43
CA TYR A 79 -8.95 -4.61 14.99
C TYR A 79 -7.94 -5.10 16.03
N ILE A 80 -6.70 -4.59 15.98
CA ILE A 80 -5.61 -4.94 16.90
C ILE A 80 -5.57 -3.94 18.06
N TYR A 81 -5.59 -2.65 17.74
CA TYR A 81 -5.49 -1.56 18.71
C TYR A 81 -6.87 -0.94 18.95
N LYS A 82 -7.62 -1.51 19.89
CA LYS A 82 -9.05 -1.20 20.11
C LYS A 82 -9.37 0.28 20.41
N ASP A 83 -8.39 1.04 20.87
CA ASP A 83 -8.54 2.47 21.23
C ASP A 83 -8.21 3.42 20.09
N TYR A 84 -7.68 2.92 18.97
CA TYR A 84 -7.22 3.74 17.84
C TYR A 84 -7.95 3.41 16.56
N THR A 85 -8.24 4.43 15.77
CA THR A 85 -8.67 4.28 14.38
C THR A 85 -7.46 4.00 13.49
N VAL A 86 -7.69 3.30 12.37
CA VAL A 86 -6.62 3.05 11.40
C VAL A 86 -6.06 4.37 10.85
N ALA A 87 -6.90 5.41 10.70
CA ALA A 87 -6.47 6.73 10.28
C ALA A 87 -5.46 7.38 11.26
N GLU A 88 -5.71 7.29 12.56
CA GLU A 88 -4.80 7.82 13.59
C GLU A 88 -3.46 7.08 13.62
N LEU A 89 -3.49 5.75 13.49
CA LEU A 89 -2.28 4.93 13.38
C LEU A 89 -1.45 5.32 12.16
N ILE A 90 -2.10 5.53 11.01
CA ILE A 90 -1.43 5.98 9.78
C ILE A 90 -0.81 7.37 10.01
N LEU A 91 -1.55 8.31 10.59
CA LEU A 91 -1.06 9.67 10.88
C LEU A 91 0.12 9.66 11.85
N GLN A 92 0.12 8.78 12.83
CA GLN A 92 1.23 8.62 13.77
C GLN A 92 2.47 8.01 13.10
N ALA A 93 2.29 7.08 12.16
CA ALA A 93 3.39 6.47 11.41
C ALA A 93 3.96 7.36 10.31
N LEU A 94 3.13 8.24 9.73
CA LEU A 94 3.44 9.13 8.62
C LEU A 94 4.75 9.93 8.78
N PRO A 95 5.05 10.60 9.91
CA PRO A 95 6.32 11.33 10.06
C PRO A 95 7.55 10.42 9.98
N TYR A 96 7.48 9.20 10.54
CA TYR A 96 8.59 8.25 10.46
C TYR A 96 8.82 7.77 9.02
N SER A 97 7.73 7.48 8.29
CA SER A 97 7.81 7.11 6.88
C SER A 97 8.39 8.23 6.02
N ILE A 98 8.05 9.49 6.28
CA ILE A 98 8.63 10.64 5.58
C ILE A 98 10.13 10.72 5.82
N VAL A 99 10.59 10.61 7.07
CA VAL A 99 12.01 10.69 7.41
C VAL A 99 12.79 9.57 6.72
N LEU A 100 12.29 8.32 6.79
CA LEU A 100 12.92 7.19 6.11
C LEU A 100 12.91 7.35 4.59
N GLY A 101 11.81 7.82 4.02
CA GLY A 101 11.69 8.09 2.59
C GLY A 101 12.67 9.15 2.12
N LEU A 102 12.85 10.23 2.90
CA LEU A 102 13.81 11.29 2.61
C LEU A 102 15.26 10.78 2.66
N TRP A 103 15.61 9.96 3.65
CA TRP A 103 16.94 9.33 3.71
C TRP A 103 17.18 8.40 2.54
N ALA A 104 16.23 7.51 2.23
CA ALA A 104 16.33 6.60 1.10
C ALA A 104 16.49 7.36 -0.23
N LEU A 105 15.69 8.41 -0.43
CA LEU A 105 15.77 9.27 -1.62
C LEU A 105 17.11 9.99 -1.68
N SER A 106 17.61 10.51 -0.56
CA SER A 106 18.90 11.20 -0.52
C SER A 106 20.04 10.27 -0.92
N ILE A 107 20.07 9.05 -0.36
CA ILE A 107 21.08 8.04 -0.70
C ILE A 107 20.94 7.62 -2.17
N ALA A 108 19.72 7.38 -2.65
CA ALA A 108 19.46 6.99 -4.03
C ALA A 108 19.89 8.08 -5.02
N VAL A 109 19.61 9.35 -4.73
CA VAL A 109 20.02 10.48 -5.58
C VAL A 109 21.53 10.63 -5.58
N ILE A 110 22.17 10.66 -4.40
CA ILE A 110 23.62 10.83 -4.31
C ILE A 110 24.34 9.66 -5.00
N GLY A 111 23.97 8.42 -4.67
CA GLY A 111 24.57 7.23 -5.26
C GLY A 111 24.29 7.12 -6.76
N GLY A 112 23.05 7.37 -7.18
CA GLY A 112 22.63 7.34 -8.58
C GLY A 112 23.36 8.38 -9.43
N VAL A 113 23.51 9.61 -8.92
CA VAL A 113 24.26 10.67 -9.62
C VAL A 113 25.74 10.32 -9.72
N ILE A 114 26.38 9.84 -8.65
CA ILE A 114 27.80 9.45 -8.69
C ILE A 114 28.02 8.32 -9.70
N MET A 115 27.20 7.27 -9.65
CA MET A 115 27.31 6.14 -10.58
C MET A 115 27.01 6.56 -12.01
N GLY A 116 25.99 7.41 -12.23
CA GLY A 116 25.66 7.95 -13.54
C GLY A 116 26.78 8.82 -14.14
N VAL A 117 27.38 9.69 -13.33
CA VAL A 117 28.54 10.50 -13.75
C VAL A 117 29.75 9.61 -14.05
N TYR A 118 30.02 8.61 -13.23
CA TYR A 118 31.15 7.69 -13.45
C TYR A 118 30.98 6.87 -14.74
N ALA A 119 29.78 6.37 -15.02
CA ALA A 119 29.44 5.71 -16.28
C ALA A 119 29.64 6.66 -17.48
N ALA A 120 29.16 7.91 -17.36
CA ALA A 120 29.28 8.93 -18.41
C ALA A 120 30.72 9.39 -18.67
N LEU A 121 31.62 9.29 -17.69
CA LEU A 121 33.05 9.61 -17.86
C LEU A 121 33.86 8.44 -18.44
N ARG A 122 33.42 7.19 -18.23
CA ARG A 122 34.04 5.98 -18.78
C ARG A 122 33.11 5.28 -19.78
N GLN A 123 32.67 6.04 -20.77
CA GLN A 123 31.79 5.56 -21.84
C GLN A 123 32.40 4.35 -22.55
N ASN A 124 31.56 3.39 -22.93
CA ASN A 124 31.98 2.12 -23.57
C ASN A 124 32.87 1.22 -22.70
N SER A 125 32.96 1.47 -21.39
CA SER A 125 33.62 0.54 -20.47
C SER A 125 32.66 -0.54 -19.98
N TRP A 126 33.19 -1.67 -19.50
CA TRP A 126 32.40 -2.73 -18.88
C TRP A 126 31.56 -2.25 -17.68
N VAL A 127 31.99 -1.18 -17.00
CA VAL A 127 31.26 -0.56 -15.88
C VAL A 127 30.03 0.21 -16.38
N ASP A 128 30.14 0.88 -17.53
CA ASP A 128 29.02 1.56 -18.19
C ASP A 128 27.95 0.51 -18.55
N TYR A 129 28.33 -0.55 -19.27
CA TYR A 129 27.40 -1.63 -19.65
C TYR A 129 26.67 -2.27 -18.45
N ILE A 130 27.34 -2.52 -17.33
CA ILE A 130 26.71 -3.09 -16.13
C ILE A 130 25.69 -2.11 -15.53
N LEU A 131 26.04 -0.82 -15.46
CA LEU A 131 25.17 0.21 -14.89
C LEU A 131 23.97 0.52 -15.79
N THR A 132 24.18 0.67 -17.10
CA THR A 132 23.07 0.92 -18.05
C THR A 132 22.17 -0.29 -18.18
N THR A 133 22.73 -1.51 -18.23
CA THR A 133 21.91 -2.73 -18.26
C THR A 133 21.14 -2.86 -16.95
N GLY A 134 21.78 -2.68 -15.79
CA GLY A 134 21.08 -2.69 -14.51
C GLY A 134 19.95 -1.66 -14.44
N ALA A 135 20.17 -0.45 -14.95
CA ALA A 135 19.15 0.60 -15.02
C ALA A 135 17.99 0.23 -15.97
N ASN A 136 18.31 -0.25 -17.16
CA ASN A 136 17.33 -0.67 -18.16
C ASN A 136 16.54 -1.92 -17.74
N TRP A 137 17.00 -2.70 -16.77
CA TRP A 137 16.23 -3.80 -16.17
C TRP A 137 15.29 -3.33 -15.06
N ALA A 138 15.64 -2.22 -14.39
CA ALA A 138 14.74 -1.56 -13.45
C ALA A 138 13.61 -0.79 -14.15
N GLU A 139 13.84 -0.33 -15.38
CA GLU A 139 12.87 0.43 -16.18
C GLU A 139 11.59 -0.36 -16.54
N PRO A 140 11.64 -1.63 -16.96
CA PRO A 140 10.47 -2.49 -17.15
C PRO A 140 9.61 -2.66 -15.89
N ILE A 141 10.19 -2.54 -14.69
CA ILE A 141 9.42 -2.58 -13.43
C ILE A 141 8.55 -1.33 -13.30
N GLY A 142 8.99 -0.20 -13.90
CA GLY A 142 8.21 1.02 -14.05
C GLY A 142 7.25 1.02 -15.25
N GLU A 143 7.64 0.41 -16.37
CA GLU A 143 6.88 0.42 -17.64
C GLU A 143 5.87 -0.73 -17.80
N PHE A 144 5.99 -1.86 -17.10
CA PHE A 144 4.94 -2.90 -17.09
C PHE A 144 3.58 -2.37 -16.59
N ARG A 145 3.61 -1.20 -15.94
CA ARG A 145 2.44 -0.44 -15.50
C ARG A 145 1.88 0.54 -16.55
N LEU A 146 2.58 0.75 -17.68
CA LEU A 146 2.16 1.59 -18.79
C LEU A 146 1.77 0.80 -20.06
N VAL A 147 2.08 -0.49 -20.13
CA VAL A 147 1.84 -1.33 -21.34
C VAL A 147 0.64 -2.29 -21.19
N VAL A 148 0.06 -2.41 -19.98
CA VAL A 148 -1.19 -3.17 -19.77
C VAL A 148 -2.45 -2.30 -19.92
N ASP A 149 -2.31 -0.99 -20.18
CA ASP A 149 -3.40 -0.07 -20.56
C ASP A 149 -3.07 0.72 -21.84
#